data_AF-A0A350T0L0-F1
#
_entry.id   AF-A0A350T0L0-F1
#
_cell.length_a   1.000
_cell.length_b   1.000
_cell.length_c   1.000
_cell.angle_alpha   90.00
_cell.angle_beta   90.00
_cell.angle_gamma   90.00
#
_symmetry.space_group_name_H-M   'P 1'
#
loop_
_entity.id
_entity.type
_entity.pdbx_description
1 polymer ?
#
loop_
_entity_poly.entity_id
_entity_poly.type
_entity_poly.pdbx_seq_one_letter_code
_entity_poly.pdbx_strand_id
1 'polypeptide(L)'
;MSRLLLNGTATVLATAGVAMLLLLAYALNWSDWRGAETRDLAALAAFGVVLVIGAALLLVSSTRRSATCGVRFPPLWVGVVSLVAAIAAGLASAHWGWLPLAEPFVAIVGLAGLFSFIGRLATRWAPATIPRAAVLRSTVWGMFGATTSAIVLQVLFASGAIVAVIAGLALVDPAMVRDFVERIGAQGTLDEFSGNIVNTMTVSFALFAMYAVAAPITEEFTKIVGVAIIHRGSGASLYAHFVTGVCVGLGFSVVETLGYSMAAGESWPWLLLLRSPVAFIHVTATAFASCGLYHLRTRGGYRFVLYFIGAVVIHGMWNGLSVTVMLVSMQASSASSISPLAGLLIVAIVALLALVLTGCIAWTILTARRLGRAEAATVHHAAVATGHSVVGISTVGFERSEARGISP
;
A
#
# COMPACT_ATOMS: atom_id res chain seq x y z
N MET A 1 17.23 -14.25 -2.88
CA MET A 1 16.38 -15.46 -2.72
C MET A 1 16.86 -16.53 -3.68
N SER A 2 16.93 -17.79 -3.25
CA SER A 2 17.24 -18.91 -4.15
C SER A 2 16.11 -19.07 -5.18
N ARG A 3 16.42 -19.65 -6.34
CA ARG A 3 15.40 -19.97 -7.36
C ARG A 3 14.34 -20.92 -6.81
N LEU A 4 14.75 -21.87 -5.98
CA LEU A 4 13.85 -22.80 -5.30
C LEU A 4 12.82 -22.07 -4.44
N LEU A 5 13.26 -21.11 -3.61
CA LEU A 5 12.35 -20.33 -2.77
C LEU A 5 11.39 -19.49 -3.63
N LEU A 6 11.87 -18.83 -4.68
CA LEU A 6 11.03 -18.04 -5.58
C LEU A 6 9.97 -18.89 -6.28
N ASN A 7 10.36 -20.05 -6.82
CA ASN A 7 9.44 -20.96 -7.50
C ASN A 7 8.44 -21.57 -6.50
N GLY A 8 8.90 -21.96 -5.32
CA GLY A 8 8.02 -22.45 -4.24
C GLY A 8 6.98 -21.40 -3.84
N THR A 9 7.40 -20.15 -3.60
CA THR A 9 6.47 -19.04 -3.33
C THR A 9 5.49 -18.83 -4.48
N ALA A 10 5.97 -18.84 -5.74
CA ALA A 10 5.09 -18.68 -6.90
C ALA A 10 4.04 -19.81 -6.99
N THR A 11 4.44 -21.06 -6.74
CA THR A 11 3.51 -22.20 -6.70
C THR A 11 2.47 -22.03 -5.60
N VAL A 12 2.87 -21.69 -4.38
CA VAL A 12 1.92 -21.46 -3.28
C VAL A 12 0.92 -20.35 -3.63
N LEU A 13 1.39 -19.22 -4.15
CA LEU A 13 0.52 -18.11 -4.55
C LEU A 13 -0.44 -18.53 -5.68
N ALA A 14 0.04 -19.24 -6.70
CA ALA A 14 -0.80 -19.71 -7.81
C ALA A 14 -1.85 -20.70 -7.33
N THR A 15 -1.47 -21.70 -6.52
CA THR A 15 -2.40 -22.70 -5.99
C THR A 15 -3.47 -22.07 -5.10
N ALA A 16 -3.08 -21.20 -4.16
CA ALA A 16 -4.02 -20.49 -3.32
C ALA A 16 -4.96 -19.59 -4.15
N GLY A 17 -4.41 -18.89 -5.14
CA GLY A 17 -5.20 -18.01 -6.00
C GLY A 17 -6.22 -18.76 -6.87
N VAL A 18 -5.81 -19.86 -7.48
CA VAL A 18 -6.71 -20.74 -8.25
C VAL A 18 -7.78 -21.35 -7.35
N ALA A 19 -7.43 -21.79 -6.14
CA ALA A 19 -8.41 -22.33 -5.19
C ALA A 19 -9.51 -21.29 -4.85
N MET A 20 -9.14 -20.03 -4.58
CA MET A 20 -10.11 -18.95 -4.33
C MET A 20 -11.04 -18.69 -5.54
N LEU A 21 -10.49 -18.74 -6.76
CA LEU A 21 -11.30 -18.60 -7.99
C LEU A 21 -12.26 -19.78 -8.18
N LEU A 22 -11.81 -20.99 -7.88
CA LEU A 22 -12.66 -22.20 -7.94
C LEU A 22 -13.75 -22.18 -6.87
N LEU A 23 -13.49 -21.64 -5.67
CA LEU A 23 -14.51 -21.46 -4.64
C LEU A 23 -15.63 -20.53 -5.10
N LEU A 24 -15.29 -19.41 -5.75
CA LEU A 24 -16.30 -18.54 -6.36
C LEU A 24 -17.07 -19.27 -7.47
N ALA A 25 -16.37 -19.95 -8.38
CA ALA A 25 -17.02 -20.70 -9.47
C ALA A 25 -17.98 -21.77 -8.94
N TYR A 26 -17.59 -22.47 -7.86
CA TYR A 26 -18.43 -23.42 -7.17
C TYR A 26 -19.66 -22.74 -6.55
N ALA A 27 -19.48 -21.64 -5.81
CA ALA A 27 -20.58 -20.94 -5.18
C ALA A 27 -21.60 -20.40 -6.18
N LEU A 28 -21.14 -19.84 -7.31
CA LEU A 28 -22.03 -19.37 -8.38
C LEU A 28 -22.95 -20.46 -8.96
N ASN A 29 -22.61 -21.74 -8.77
CA ASN A 29 -23.46 -22.86 -9.20
C ASN A 29 -24.56 -23.23 -8.19
N TRP A 30 -24.44 -22.80 -6.92
CA TRP A 30 -25.28 -23.27 -5.82
C TRP A 30 -25.93 -22.15 -4.99
N SER A 31 -25.39 -20.93 -5.02
CA SER A 31 -25.92 -19.77 -4.28
C SER A 31 -26.65 -18.79 -5.17
N ASP A 32 -27.55 -18.00 -4.59
CA ASP A 32 -28.08 -16.81 -5.26
C ASP A 32 -26.90 -15.85 -5.51
N TRP A 33 -26.66 -15.54 -6.79
CA TRP A 33 -25.57 -14.67 -7.19
C TRP A 33 -25.71 -13.23 -6.66
N ARG A 34 -26.90 -12.87 -6.17
CA ARG A 34 -27.18 -11.58 -5.51
C ARG A 34 -26.97 -11.61 -3.99
N GLY A 35 -26.81 -12.79 -3.39
CA GLY A 35 -26.61 -12.94 -1.96
C GLY A 35 -25.31 -12.30 -1.48
N ALA A 36 -25.31 -11.83 -0.23
CA ALA A 36 -24.12 -11.27 0.43
C ALA A 36 -22.95 -12.26 0.46
N GLU A 37 -23.23 -13.55 0.69
CA GLU A 37 -22.22 -14.61 0.65
C GLU A 37 -21.50 -14.70 -0.70
N THR A 38 -22.23 -14.57 -1.82
CA THR A 38 -21.62 -14.58 -3.14
C THR A 38 -20.75 -13.34 -3.38
N ARG A 39 -21.15 -12.18 -2.84
CA ARG A 39 -20.32 -10.96 -2.89
C ARG A 39 -19.01 -11.13 -2.10
N ASP A 40 -19.07 -11.71 -0.90
CA ASP A 40 -17.88 -12.00 -0.10
C ASP A 40 -16.93 -12.97 -0.80
N LEU A 41 -17.49 -13.99 -1.47
CA LEU A 41 -16.71 -14.91 -2.29
C LEU A 41 -16.13 -14.25 -3.55
N ALA A 42 -16.81 -13.27 -4.13
CA ALA A 42 -16.28 -12.48 -5.24
C ALA A 42 -15.10 -11.61 -4.79
N ALA A 43 -15.18 -11.00 -3.59
CA ALA A 43 -14.07 -10.31 -2.97
C ALA A 43 -12.87 -11.26 -2.72
N LEU A 44 -13.13 -12.46 -2.19
CA LEU A 44 -12.11 -13.50 -2.02
C LEU A 44 -11.47 -13.90 -3.36
N ALA A 45 -12.27 -14.04 -4.42
CA ALA A 45 -11.79 -14.35 -5.76
C ALA A 45 -10.89 -13.24 -6.34
N ALA A 46 -11.14 -11.96 -6.05
CA ALA A 46 -10.21 -10.89 -6.43
C ALA A 46 -8.86 -11.01 -5.73
N PHE A 47 -8.82 -11.36 -4.45
CA PHE A 47 -7.55 -11.74 -3.82
C PHE A 47 -6.91 -12.92 -4.56
N GLY A 48 -7.71 -13.89 -5.00
CA GLY A 48 -7.27 -14.97 -5.87
C GLY A 48 -6.58 -14.52 -7.15
N VAL A 49 -7.17 -13.56 -7.88
CA VAL A 49 -6.56 -12.94 -9.07
C VAL A 49 -5.24 -12.27 -8.72
N VAL A 50 -5.21 -11.48 -7.64
CA VAL A 50 -4.01 -10.78 -7.20
C VAL A 50 -2.89 -11.78 -6.89
N LEU A 51 -3.20 -12.89 -6.20
CA LEU A 51 -2.25 -13.99 -5.93
C LEU A 51 -1.71 -14.62 -7.22
N VAL A 52 -2.57 -14.91 -8.20
CA VAL A 52 -2.15 -15.45 -9.51
C VAL A 52 -1.25 -14.46 -10.26
N ILE A 53 -1.58 -13.17 -10.27
CA ILE A 53 -0.72 -12.12 -10.84
C ILE A 53 0.63 -12.13 -10.13
N GLY A 54 0.63 -12.17 -8.79
CA GLY A 54 1.84 -12.27 -7.97
C GLY A 54 2.74 -13.43 -8.36
N ALA A 55 2.17 -14.63 -8.49
CA ALA A 55 2.86 -15.83 -8.95
C ALA A 55 3.47 -15.63 -10.34
N ALA A 56 2.69 -15.11 -11.30
CA ALA A 56 3.17 -14.84 -12.64
C ALA A 56 4.34 -13.84 -12.64
N LEU A 57 4.26 -12.77 -11.84
CA LEU A 57 5.35 -11.80 -11.70
C LEU A 57 6.63 -12.44 -11.13
N LEU A 58 6.52 -13.35 -10.16
CA LEU A 58 7.68 -14.08 -9.63
C LEU A 58 8.31 -14.99 -10.68
N LEU A 59 7.51 -15.76 -11.41
CA LEU A 59 7.99 -16.66 -12.49
C LEU A 59 8.67 -15.87 -13.61
N VAL A 60 8.10 -14.73 -14.00
CA VAL A 60 8.73 -13.82 -14.97
C VAL A 60 10.05 -13.24 -14.42
N SER A 61 10.12 -12.98 -13.11
CA SER A 61 11.34 -12.50 -12.45
C SER A 61 12.44 -13.57 -12.28
N SER A 62 12.09 -14.86 -12.37
CA SER A 62 13.02 -15.98 -12.18
C SER A 62 13.58 -16.53 -13.50
N THR A 63 12.78 -16.49 -14.58
CA THR A 63 13.11 -17.07 -15.89
C THR A 63 14.01 -16.20 -16.77
N ARG A 64 13.99 -14.88 -16.61
CA ARG A 64 14.79 -13.98 -17.45
C ARG A 64 16.15 -13.68 -16.81
N ARG A 65 17.26 -13.86 -17.56
CA ARG A 65 18.61 -13.29 -17.27
C ARG A 65 18.60 -11.75 -17.40
N SER A 66 17.62 -11.11 -16.76
CA SER A 66 17.15 -9.73 -16.94
C SER A 66 18.04 -8.68 -16.27
N ALA A 67 19.36 -8.91 -16.22
CA ALA A 67 20.27 -7.86 -15.78
C ALA A 67 20.25 -6.67 -16.77
N THR A 68 19.87 -6.90 -18.03
CA THR A 68 20.02 -5.91 -19.10
C THR A 68 18.76 -5.11 -19.46
N CYS A 69 17.56 -5.66 -19.27
CA CYS A 69 16.32 -4.95 -19.60
C CYS A 69 15.67 -4.39 -18.34
N GLY A 70 15.72 -3.07 -18.13
CA GLY A 70 14.93 -2.48 -17.06
C GLY A 70 13.51 -2.13 -17.47
N VAL A 71 12.69 -1.83 -16.47
CA VAL A 71 11.24 -1.66 -16.63
C VAL A 71 10.91 -0.29 -17.20
N ARG A 72 10.01 -0.27 -18.18
CA ARG A 72 9.34 0.93 -18.64
C ARG A 72 7.89 0.85 -18.21
N PHE A 73 7.49 1.74 -17.31
CA PHE A 73 6.08 1.92 -16.97
C PHE A 73 5.34 2.60 -18.14
N PRO A 74 4.03 2.33 -18.31
CA PRO A 74 3.19 3.03 -19.27
C PRO A 74 3.26 4.56 -19.11
N PRO A 75 2.86 5.34 -20.13
CA PRO A 75 2.67 6.78 -20.00
C PRO A 75 1.74 7.14 -18.83
N LEU A 76 1.98 8.30 -18.20
CA LEU A 76 1.20 8.74 -17.01
C LEU A 76 -0.30 8.76 -17.26
N TRP A 77 -0.73 9.20 -18.45
CA TRP A 77 -2.14 9.30 -18.80
C TRP A 77 -2.85 7.94 -18.80
N VAL A 78 -2.16 6.84 -19.13
CA VAL A 78 -2.75 5.49 -19.11
C VAL A 78 -3.18 5.15 -17.69
N GLY A 79 -2.32 5.41 -16.71
CA GLY A 79 -2.66 5.16 -15.30
C GLY A 79 -3.85 5.98 -14.81
N VAL A 80 -3.92 7.27 -15.20
CA VAL A 80 -5.05 8.16 -14.86
C VAL A 80 -6.34 7.68 -15.52
N VAL A 81 -6.31 7.37 -16.82
CA VAL A 81 -7.49 6.89 -17.56
C VAL A 81 -7.99 5.58 -16.98
N SER A 82 -7.10 4.62 -16.67
CA SER A 82 -7.49 3.36 -16.04
C SER A 82 -8.15 3.54 -14.68
N LEU A 83 -7.62 4.44 -13.84
CA LEU A 83 -8.21 4.73 -12.52
C LEU A 83 -9.58 5.40 -12.64
N VAL A 84 -9.69 6.44 -13.47
CA VAL A 84 -10.97 7.16 -13.68
C VAL A 84 -12.02 6.24 -14.29
N ALA A 85 -11.65 5.43 -15.29
CA ALA A 85 -12.55 4.48 -15.91
C ALA A 85 -13.04 3.41 -14.91
N ALA A 86 -12.14 2.89 -14.05
CA ALA A 86 -12.52 1.93 -13.03
C ALA A 86 -13.49 2.53 -11.99
N ILE A 87 -13.25 3.75 -11.53
CA ILE A 87 -14.14 4.43 -10.58
C ILE A 87 -15.50 4.72 -11.23
N ALA A 88 -15.52 5.21 -12.47
CA ALA A 88 -16.77 5.46 -13.20
C ALA A 88 -17.56 4.16 -13.43
N ALA A 89 -16.89 3.08 -13.83
CA ALA A 89 -17.51 1.76 -13.98
C ALA A 89 -18.03 1.21 -12.63
N GLY A 90 -17.33 1.48 -11.53
CA GLY A 90 -17.76 1.09 -10.18
C GLY A 90 -18.98 1.87 -9.71
N LEU A 91 -19.01 3.19 -9.90
CA LEU A 91 -20.17 4.03 -9.58
C LEU A 91 -21.40 3.66 -10.41
N ALA A 92 -21.19 3.42 -11.71
CA ALA A 92 -22.19 2.86 -12.60
C ALA A 92 -22.71 1.50 -12.09
N SER A 93 -21.82 0.65 -11.57
CA SER A 93 -22.19 -0.64 -10.99
C SER A 93 -23.04 -0.54 -9.75
N ALA A 94 -22.63 0.30 -8.82
CA ALA A 94 -23.40 0.56 -7.62
C ALA A 94 -24.78 1.16 -7.94
N HIS A 95 -24.85 2.05 -8.94
CA HIS A 95 -26.11 2.72 -9.29
C HIS A 95 -27.11 1.82 -10.03
N TRP A 96 -26.65 1.02 -11.00
CA TRP A 96 -27.51 0.20 -11.86
C TRP A 96 -27.60 -1.28 -11.44
N GLY A 97 -26.82 -1.71 -10.45
CA GLY A 97 -26.76 -3.10 -10.01
C GLY A 97 -26.29 -4.07 -11.09
N TRP A 98 -25.61 -3.58 -12.14
CA TRP A 98 -25.34 -4.34 -13.37
C TRP A 98 -24.19 -5.35 -13.25
N LEU A 99 -23.36 -5.28 -12.19
CA LEU A 99 -22.07 -5.99 -12.11
C LEU A 99 -21.59 -6.34 -10.69
N PRO A 100 -22.43 -6.80 -9.74
CA PRO A 100 -22.01 -7.05 -8.36
C PRO A 100 -20.81 -8.02 -8.23
N LEU A 101 -20.65 -8.93 -9.20
CA LEU A 101 -19.53 -9.89 -9.23
C LEU A 101 -18.28 -9.35 -9.93
N ALA A 102 -18.38 -8.31 -10.76
CA ALA A 102 -17.23 -7.74 -11.47
C ALA A 102 -16.55 -6.61 -10.69
N GLU A 103 -17.20 -6.05 -9.66
CA GLU A 103 -16.68 -4.98 -8.79
C GLU A 103 -15.23 -5.22 -8.33
N PRO A 104 -14.87 -6.41 -7.81
CA PRO A 104 -13.52 -6.66 -7.34
C PRO A 104 -12.47 -6.59 -8.45
N PHE A 105 -12.83 -7.00 -9.67
CA PHE A 105 -11.95 -6.98 -10.84
C PHE A 105 -11.79 -5.57 -11.40
N VAL A 106 -12.86 -4.76 -11.37
CA VAL A 106 -12.80 -3.34 -11.73
C VAL A 106 -11.87 -2.59 -10.77
N ALA A 107 -11.94 -2.89 -9.46
CA ALA A 107 -11.03 -2.33 -8.47
C ALA A 107 -9.55 -2.67 -8.79
N ILE A 108 -9.26 -3.92 -9.19
CA ILE A 108 -7.90 -4.33 -9.60
C ILE A 108 -7.40 -3.51 -10.79
N VAL A 109 -8.26 -3.22 -11.78
CA VAL A 109 -7.89 -2.37 -12.93
C VAL A 109 -7.55 -0.95 -12.48
N GLY A 110 -8.35 -0.36 -11.59
CA GLY A 110 -8.09 0.97 -11.03
C GLY A 110 -6.76 1.02 -10.28
N LEU A 111 -6.50 0.01 -9.44
CA LEU A 111 -5.26 -0.13 -8.69
C LEU A 111 -4.04 -0.37 -9.58
N ALA A 112 -4.17 -1.12 -10.67
CA ALA A 112 -3.12 -1.28 -11.67
C ALA A 112 -2.82 0.04 -12.41
N GLY A 113 -3.85 0.85 -12.67
CA GLY A 113 -3.73 2.21 -13.20
C GLY A 113 -2.94 3.11 -12.25
N LEU A 114 -3.33 3.14 -10.97
CA LEU A 114 -2.65 3.87 -9.91
C LEU A 114 -1.18 3.44 -9.75
N PHE A 115 -0.92 2.14 -9.70
CA PHE A 115 0.41 1.57 -9.64
C PHE A 115 1.28 2.04 -10.82
N SER A 116 0.72 2.00 -12.03
CA SER A 116 1.41 2.43 -13.24
C SER A 116 1.71 3.94 -13.22
N PHE A 117 0.76 4.76 -12.76
CA PHE A 117 0.93 6.21 -12.64
C PHE A 117 2.07 6.57 -11.66
N ILE A 118 2.02 6.04 -10.43
CA ILE A 118 3.02 6.35 -9.40
C ILE A 118 4.38 5.75 -9.77
N GLY A 119 4.40 4.51 -10.27
CA GLY A 119 5.63 3.86 -10.72
C GLY A 119 6.31 4.66 -11.84
N ARG A 120 5.54 5.07 -12.86
CA ARG A 120 6.05 5.93 -13.94
C ARG A 120 6.56 7.26 -13.39
N LEU A 121 5.81 7.89 -12.49
CA LEU A 121 6.19 9.15 -11.86
C LEU A 121 7.56 8.98 -11.19
N ALA A 122 7.72 8.00 -10.30
CA ALA A 122 8.96 7.75 -9.57
C ALA A 122 10.16 7.43 -10.48
N THR A 123 9.94 6.75 -11.63
CA THR A 123 11.05 6.32 -12.48
C THR A 123 11.40 7.25 -13.64
N ARG A 124 10.62 8.31 -13.91
CA ARG A 124 10.75 9.07 -15.17
C ARG A 124 12.03 9.88 -15.35
N TRP A 125 12.82 10.08 -14.29
CA TRP A 125 13.96 11.02 -14.30
C TRP A 125 15.34 10.37 -14.41
N ALA A 126 15.45 9.04 -14.38
CA ALA A 126 16.72 8.35 -14.55
C ALA A 126 16.81 7.67 -15.93
N PRO A 127 17.94 7.81 -16.64
CA PRO A 127 18.19 7.05 -17.87
C PRO A 127 18.53 5.58 -17.55
N ALA A 128 19.05 5.31 -16.35
CA ALA A 128 19.35 3.96 -15.89
C ALA A 128 18.05 3.19 -15.65
N THR A 129 17.89 2.10 -16.39
CA THR A 129 16.72 1.24 -16.24
C THR A 129 16.94 0.30 -15.06
N ILE A 130 16.13 0.44 -14.01
CA ILE A 130 16.22 -0.45 -12.85
C ILE A 130 15.91 -1.88 -13.30
N PRO A 131 16.70 -2.88 -12.88
CA PRO A 131 16.51 -4.25 -13.32
C PRO A 131 15.07 -4.70 -13.09
N ARG A 132 14.43 -5.25 -14.13
CA ARG A 132 13.03 -5.68 -14.05
C ARG A 132 12.79 -6.69 -12.94
N ALA A 133 13.74 -7.60 -12.72
CA ALA A 133 13.65 -8.54 -11.62
C ALA A 133 13.58 -7.86 -10.25
N ALA A 134 14.29 -6.74 -10.04
CA ALA A 134 14.24 -6.00 -8.78
C ALA A 134 12.88 -5.34 -8.59
N VAL A 135 12.34 -4.66 -9.61
CA VAL A 135 11.01 -4.05 -9.58
C VAL A 135 9.94 -5.11 -9.25
N LEU A 136 9.91 -6.21 -10.01
CA LEU A 136 8.88 -7.25 -9.84
C LEU A 136 8.95 -7.92 -8.46
N ARG A 137 10.16 -8.28 -7.99
CA ARG A 137 10.31 -8.90 -6.66
C ARG A 137 9.95 -7.93 -5.54
N SER A 138 10.26 -6.64 -5.70
CA SER A 138 9.90 -5.59 -4.74
C SER A 138 8.39 -5.45 -4.64
N THR A 139 7.72 -5.38 -5.79
CA THR A 139 6.26 -5.32 -5.86
C THR A 139 5.62 -6.54 -5.20
N VAL A 140 6.04 -7.75 -5.58
CA VAL A 140 5.48 -8.99 -5.00
C VAL A 140 5.75 -9.08 -3.50
N TRP A 141 6.94 -8.67 -3.04
CA TRP A 141 7.20 -8.59 -1.61
C TRP A 141 6.23 -7.63 -0.92
N GLY A 142 6.04 -6.42 -1.47
CA GLY A 142 5.07 -5.46 -0.96
C GLY A 142 3.67 -6.05 -0.84
N MET A 143 3.19 -6.70 -1.90
CA MET A 143 1.84 -7.27 -1.96
C MET A 143 1.60 -8.40 -0.96
N PHE A 144 2.54 -9.34 -0.83
CA PHE A 144 2.30 -10.56 -0.04
C PHE A 144 3.22 -10.68 1.15
N GLY A 145 4.54 -10.54 0.92
CA GLY A 145 5.52 -10.70 1.99
C GLY A 145 5.30 -9.70 3.12
N ALA A 146 5.24 -8.41 2.78
CA ALA A 146 5.06 -7.33 3.75
C ALA A 146 3.65 -7.34 4.35
N THR A 147 2.60 -7.44 3.53
CA THR A 147 1.20 -7.44 4.00
C THR A 147 0.90 -8.63 4.90
N THR A 148 1.21 -9.87 4.49
CA THR A 148 0.96 -11.05 5.34
C THR A 148 1.78 -11.00 6.63
N SER A 149 3.06 -10.59 6.56
CA SER A 149 3.87 -10.47 7.77
C SER A 149 3.34 -9.38 8.71
N ALA A 150 2.85 -8.26 8.16
CA ALA A 150 2.27 -7.19 8.97
C ALA A 150 1.00 -7.67 9.68
N ILE A 151 0.08 -8.32 8.96
CA ILE A 151 -1.14 -8.89 9.54
C ILE A 151 -0.80 -9.87 10.67
N VAL A 152 0.13 -10.80 10.44
CA VAL A 152 0.54 -11.77 11.48
C VAL A 152 1.09 -11.05 12.70
N LEU A 153 1.98 -10.07 12.52
CA LEU A 153 2.51 -9.28 13.64
C LEU A 153 1.41 -8.51 14.36
N GLN A 154 0.49 -7.88 13.64
CA GLN A 154 -0.63 -7.12 14.22
C GLN A 154 -1.56 -8.02 15.03
N VAL A 155 -1.88 -9.22 14.52
CA VAL A 155 -2.67 -10.23 15.27
C VAL A 155 -1.93 -10.62 16.54
N LEU A 156 -0.63 -10.92 16.47
CA LEU A 156 0.17 -11.23 17.66
C LEU A 156 0.21 -10.08 18.66
N PHE A 157 0.35 -8.83 18.21
CA PHE A 157 0.30 -7.65 19.07
C PHE A 157 -1.08 -7.47 19.71
N ALA A 158 -2.16 -7.63 18.94
CA ALA A 158 -3.52 -7.52 19.44
C ALA A 158 -3.83 -8.61 20.47
N SER A 159 -3.51 -9.87 20.17
CA SER A 159 -3.68 -10.99 21.10
C SER A 159 -2.83 -10.81 22.36
N GLY A 160 -1.57 -10.39 22.21
CA GLY A 160 -0.68 -10.11 23.34
C GLY A 160 -1.22 -8.98 24.22
N ALA A 161 -1.76 -7.91 23.63
CA ALA A 161 -2.37 -6.80 24.35
C ALA A 161 -3.64 -7.26 25.11
N ILE A 162 -4.50 -8.06 24.48
CA ILE A 162 -5.70 -8.63 25.13
C ILE A 162 -5.28 -9.50 26.33
N VAL A 163 -4.31 -10.40 26.14
CA VAL A 163 -3.81 -11.26 27.23
C VAL A 163 -3.20 -10.43 28.36
N ALA A 164 -2.42 -9.38 28.04
CA ALA A 164 -1.84 -8.50 29.04
C ALA A 164 -2.90 -7.73 29.83
N VAL A 165 -3.96 -7.25 29.17
CA VAL A 165 -5.10 -6.59 29.83
C VAL A 165 -5.84 -7.56 30.74
N ILE A 166 -6.18 -8.75 30.25
CA ILE A 166 -6.86 -9.78 31.06
C ILE A 166 -6.00 -10.19 32.26
N ALA A 167 -4.69 -10.40 32.06
CA ALA A 167 -3.77 -10.74 33.14
C ALA A 167 -3.64 -9.61 34.16
N GLY A 168 -3.53 -8.36 33.71
CA GLY A 168 -3.50 -7.18 34.59
C GLY A 168 -4.79 -7.03 35.40
N LEU A 169 -5.95 -7.18 34.75
CA LEU A 169 -7.25 -7.18 35.44
C LEU A 169 -7.37 -8.34 36.42
N ALA A 170 -6.90 -9.55 36.08
CA ALA A 170 -6.94 -10.70 36.97
C ALA A 170 -6.08 -10.50 38.24
N LEU A 171 -5.03 -9.67 38.17
CA LEU A 171 -4.21 -9.30 39.33
C LEU A 171 -4.86 -8.23 40.22
N VAL A 172 -5.70 -7.36 39.66
CA VAL A 172 -6.33 -6.23 40.38
C VAL A 172 -7.73 -6.58 40.86
N ASP A 173 -8.55 -7.21 40.02
CA ASP A 173 -9.94 -7.59 40.26
C ASP A 173 -10.30 -8.90 39.53
N PRO A 174 -10.10 -10.07 40.17
CA PRO A 174 -10.44 -11.36 39.61
C PRO A 174 -11.94 -11.57 39.35
N ALA A 175 -12.82 -10.83 40.05
CA ALA A 175 -14.26 -10.94 39.85
C ALA A 175 -14.66 -10.33 38.50
N MET A 176 -14.12 -9.16 38.16
CA MET A 176 -14.35 -8.51 36.87
C MET A 176 -13.95 -9.39 35.67
N VAL A 177 -12.84 -10.13 35.77
CA VAL A 177 -12.42 -11.06 34.70
C VAL A 177 -13.38 -12.23 34.55
N ARG A 178 -13.87 -12.80 35.65
CA ARG A 178 -14.88 -13.88 35.61
C ARG A 178 -16.16 -13.39 34.94
N ASP A 179 -16.66 -12.24 35.35
CA ASP A 179 -17.85 -11.62 34.76
C ASP A 179 -17.67 -11.33 33.26
N PHE A 180 -16.48 -10.87 32.86
CA PHE A 180 -16.15 -10.62 31.45
C PHE A 180 -16.15 -11.91 30.62
N VAL A 181 -15.54 -12.98 31.12
CA VAL A 181 -15.51 -14.29 30.46
C VAL A 181 -16.91 -14.90 30.37
N GLU A 182 -17.69 -14.81 31.45
CA GLU A 182 -19.09 -15.29 31.47
C GLU A 182 -19.95 -14.52 30.47
N ARG A 183 -19.82 -13.19 30.37
CA ARG A 183 -20.54 -12.37 29.38
C ARG A 183 -20.18 -12.74 27.94
N ILE A 184 -18.89 -12.89 27.63
CA ILE A 184 -18.45 -13.34 26.29
C ILE A 184 -19.02 -14.72 25.96
N GLY A 185 -18.98 -15.66 26.92
CA GLY A 185 -19.47 -17.02 26.72
C GLY A 185 -21.00 -17.13 26.63
N ALA A 186 -21.74 -16.31 27.38
CA ALA A 186 -23.19 -16.38 27.47
C ALA A 186 -23.90 -15.61 26.34
N GLN A 187 -23.38 -14.45 25.95
CA GLN A 187 -24.09 -13.57 25.01
C GLN A 187 -23.68 -13.83 23.55
N GLY A 188 -22.52 -14.45 23.27
CA GLY A 188 -22.11 -14.79 21.91
C GLY A 188 -21.96 -13.60 20.94
N THR A 189 -22.11 -12.36 21.43
CA THR A 189 -22.47 -11.21 20.61
C THR A 189 -21.32 -10.22 20.50
N LEU A 190 -20.59 -10.33 19.39
CA LEU A 190 -19.81 -9.21 18.85
C LEU A 190 -20.67 -7.93 18.71
N ASP A 191 -21.99 -8.08 18.61
CA ASP A 191 -22.95 -6.99 18.49
C ASP A 191 -23.02 -6.09 19.74
N GLU A 192 -22.96 -6.62 20.97
CA GLU A 192 -22.92 -5.79 22.18
C GLU A 192 -21.58 -5.06 22.36
N PHE A 193 -20.49 -5.62 21.85
CA PHE A 193 -19.18 -4.97 21.82
C PHE A 193 -19.15 -3.72 20.92
N SER A 194 -20.00 -3.66 19.90
CA SER A 194 -19.95 -2.63 18.85
C SER A 194 -20.40 -1.23 19.31
N GLY A 195 -21.37 -1.14 20.23
CA GLY A 195 -21.99 0.14 20.61
C GLY A 195 -21.43 0.79 21.88
N ASN A 196 -21.40 0.06 23.00
CA ASN A 196 -21.09 0.66 24.29
C ASN A 196 -19.59 0.60 24.65
N ILE A 197 -18.88 -0.43 24.19
CA ILE A 197 -17.49 -0.68 24.59
C ILE A 197 -16.52 0.23 23.83
N VAL A 198 -16.73 0.44 22.52
CA VAL A 198 -15.89 1.34 21.70
C VAL A 198 -15.92 2.78 22.22
N ASN A 199 -17.04 3.19 22.81
CA ASN A 199 -17.24 4.52 23.39
C ASN A 199 -16.52 4.72 24.74
N THR A 200 -15.95 3.67 25.33
CA THR A 200 -15.10 3.84 26.52
C THR A 200 -13.76 4.46 26.12
N MET A 201 -13.26 5.41 26.93
CA MET A 201 -11.99 6.09 26.66
C MET A 201 -10.81 5.10 26.53
N THR A 202 -10.83 4.03 27.34
CA THR A 202 -9.81 2.98 27.30
C THR A 202 -9.77 2.25 25.97
N VAL A 203 -10.92 1.83 25.45
CA VAL A 203 -11.00 1.11 24.16
C VAL A 203 -10.71 2.04 22.99
N SER A 204 -11.24 3.27 23.02
CA SER A 204 -10.90 4.30 22.03
C SER A 204 -9.38 4.58 21.99
N PHE A 205 -8.72 4.71 23.15
CA PHE A 205 -7.27 4.89 23.23
C PHE A 205 -6.51 3.65 22.75
N ALA A 206 -6.96 2.44 23.10
CA ALA A 206 -6.36 1.20 22.64
C ALA A 206 -6.47 1.05 21.12
N LEU A 207 -7.64 1.33 20.54
CA LEU A 207 -7.86 1.36 19.09
C LEU A 207 -6.95 2.39 18.42
N PHE A 208 -6.88 3.61 18.97
CA PHE A 208 -5.97 4.64 18.48
C PHE A 208 -4.51 4.17 18.52
N ALA A 209 -4.03 3.62 19.64
CA ALA A 209 -2.66 3.13 19.76
C ALA A 209 -2.36 1.98 18.78
N MET A 210 -3.29 1.04 18.61
CA MET A 210 -3.14 -0.06 17.67
C MET A 210 -3.05 0.43 16.22
N TYR A 211 -3.95 1.31 15.78
CA TYR A 211 -3.98 1.78 14.40
C TYR A 211 -2.96 2.87 14.08
N ALA A 212 -2.70 3.79 15.01
CA ALA A 212 -1.81 4.93 14.79
C ALA A 212 -0.33 4.63 15.09
N VAL A 213 -0.05 3.58 15.87
CA VAL A 213 1.32 3.25 16.31
C VAL A 213 1.71 1.83 15.95
N ALA A 214 1.00 0.82 16.46
CA ALA A 214 1.40 -0.58 16.27
C ALA A 214 1.32 -1.02 14.79
N ALA A 215 0.23 -0.67 14.10
CA ALA A 215 0.06 -1.01 12.69
C ALA A 215 1.15 -0.35 11.81
N PRO A 216 1.40 0.97 11.87
CA PRO A 216 2.48 1.61 11.12
C PRO A 216 3.87 1.05 11.42
N ILE A 217 4.19 0.77 12.70
CA ILE A 217 5.49 0.17 13.06
C ILE A 217 5.66 -1.20 12.38
N THR A 218 4.68 -2.08 12.51
CA THR A 218 4.74 -3.43 11.96
C THR A 218 4.79 -3.42 10.44
N GLU A 219 4.00 -2.56 9.80
CA GLU A 219 3.94 -2.45 8.34
C GLU A 219 5.21 -1.87 7.74
N GLU A 220 5.73 -0.76 8.28
CA GLU A 220 6.97 -0.19 7.76
C GLU A 220 8.16 -1.12 8.02
N PHE A 221 8.14 -1.87 9.13
CA PHE A 221 9.15 -2.89 9.42
C PHE A 221 9.15 -4.02 8.39
N THR A 222 7.98 -4.60 8.07
CA THR A 222 7.92 -5.72 7.12
C THR A 222 8.21 -5.28 5.68
N LYS A 223 7.85 -4.04 5.31
CA LYS A 223 8.24 -3.43 4.02
C LYS A 223 9.76 -3.28 3.92
N ILE A 224 10.43 -2.74 4.94
CA ILE A 224 11.88 -2.51 4.88
C ILE A 224 12.69 -3.81 4.86
N VAL A 225 12.20 -4.88 5.51
CA VAL A 225 12.81 -6.22 5.42
C VAL A 225 12.89 -6.69 3.96
N GLY A 226 11.87 -6.42 3.15
CA GLY A 226 11.88 -6.73 1.72
C GLY A 226 12.96 -6.02 0.94
N VAL A 227 13.07 -4.70 1.15
CA VAL A 227 14.14 -3.89 0.55
C VAL A 227 15.50 -4.44 0.95
N ALA A 228 15.66 -4.80 2.23
CA ALA A 228 16.90 -5.36 2.74
C ALA A 228 17.26 -6.69 2.07
N ILE A 229 16.29 -7.59 1.87
CA ILE A 229 16.48 -8.88 1.19
C ILE A 229 16.85 -8.69 -0.29
N ILE A 230 16.20 -7.75 -0.98
CA ILE A 230 16.37 -7.52 -2.41
C ILE A 230 17.74 -6.92 -2.72
N HIS A 231 18.20 -5.97 -1.89
CA HIS A 231 19.48 -5.30 -2.07
C HIS A 231 20.60 -5.88 -1.20
N ARG A 232 20.60 -7.19 -0.90
CA ARG A 232 21.65 -7.81 -0.06
C ARG A 232 23.10 -7.63 -0.57
N GLY A 233 23.32 -7.11 -1.79
CA GLY A 233 24.65 -6.79 -2.34
C GLY A 233 24.95 -5.28 -2.37
N SER A 234 26.22 -4.92 -2.15
CA SER A 234 26.71 -3.55 -1.88
C SER A 234 26.81 -2.59 -3.08
N GLY A 235 26.20 -2.89 -4.23
CA GLY A 235 26.38 -2.11 -5.46
C GLY A 235 25.22 -1.21 -5.87
N ALA A 236 24.08 -1.24 -5.18
CA ALA A 236 22.89 -0.49 -5.59
C ALA A 236 23.03 1.01 -5.29
N SER A 237 22.69 1.86 -6.25
CA SER A 237 22.65 3.31 -6.06
C SER A 237 21.53 3.72 -5.09
N LEU A 238 21.63 4.92 -4.53
CA LEU A 238 20.59 5.49 -3.69
C LEU A 238 19.25 5.57 -4.44
N TYR A 239 19.27 5.87 -5.74
CA TYR A 239 18.08 5.89 -6.57
C TYR A 239 17.45 4.50 -6.72
N ALA A 240 18.27 3.45 -6.90
CA ALA A 240 17.77 2.08 -6.95
C ALA A 240 17.09 1.66 -5.64
N HIS A 241 17.65 2.06 -4.50
CA HIS A 241 17.03 1.88 -3.17
C HIS A 241 15.69 2.64 -3.08
N PHE A 242 15.67 3.92 -3.45
CA PHE A 242 14.46 4.74 -3.46
C PHE A 242 13.34 4.07 -4.26
N VAL A 243 13.58 3.71 -5.53
CA VAL A 243 12.56 3.10 -6.38
C VAL A 243 12.15 1.71 -5.88
N THR A 244 13.08 0.94 -5.31
CA THR A 244 12.72 -0.33 -4.68
C THR A 244 11.76 -0.13 -3.51
N GLY A 245 12.00 0.90 -2.69
CA GLY A 245 11.07 1.29 -1.64
C GLY A 245 9.71 1.74 -2.19
N VAL A 246 9.69 2.50 -3.29
CA VAL A 246 8.45 2.86 -4.01
C VAL A 246 7.69 1.61 -4.44
N CYS A 247 8.35 0.63 -5.07
CA CYS A 247 7.69 -0.58 -5.55
C CYS A 247 7.16 -1.48 -4.41
N VAL A 248 7.91 -1.60 -3.30
CA VAL A 248 7.42 -2.31 -2.10
C VAL A 248 6.20 -1.59 -1.52
N GLY A 249 6.27 -0.26 -1.34
CA GLY A 249 5.17 0.54 -0.81
C GLY A 249 3.91 0.47 -1.69
N LEU A 250 4.09 0.54 -3.02
CA LEU A 250 3.00 0.37 -3.99
C LEU A 250 2.38 -1.03 -3.94
N GLY A 251 3.20 -2.08 -3.88
CA GLY A 251 2.70 -3.44 -3.76
C GLY A 251 1.83 -3.61 -2.52
N PHE A 252 2.29 -3.09 -1.38
CA PHE A 252 1.54 -3.12 -0.14
C PHE A 252 0.22 -2.34 -0.25
N SER A 253 0.26 -1.11 -0.78
CA SER A 253 -0.93 -0.26 -0.89
C SER A 253 -2.00 -0.84 -1.80
N VAL A 254 -1.63 -1.62 -2.82
CA VAL A 254 -2.59 -2.29 -3.71
C VAL A 254 -3.42 -3.31 -2.93
N VAL A 255 -2.76 -4.19 -2.16
CA VAL A 255 -3.47 -5.25 -1.41
C VAL A 255 -4.29 -4.64 -0.29
N GLU A 256 -3.74 -3.65 0.41
CA GLU A 256 -4.44 -2.97 1.49
C GLU A 256 -5.67 -2.20 0.97
N THR A 257 -5.52 -1.40 -0.09
CA THR A 257 -6.64 -0.66 -0.69
C THR A 257 -7.70 -1.59 -1.26
N LEU A 258 -7.31 -2.72 -1.86
CA LEU A 258 -8.25 -3.73 -2.32
C LEU A 258 -9.04 -4.28 -1.13
N GLY A 259 -8.38 -4.68 -0.04
CA GLY A 259 -9.05 -5.22 1.14
C GLY A 259 -10.04 -4.25 1.76
N TYR A 260 -9.66 -2.98 1.91
CA TYR A 260 -10.58 -1.94 2.37
C TYR A 260 -11.76 -1.76 1.42
N SER A 261 -11.49 -1.66 0.10
CA SER A 261 -12.55 -1.48 -0.90
C SER A 261 -13.55 -2.63 -0.86
N MET A 262 -13.07 -3.88 -0.77
CA MET A 262 -13.93 -5.06 -0.69
C MET A 262 -14.75 -5.11 0.60
N ALA A 263 -14.17 -4.68 1.72
CA ALA A 263 -14.89 -4.60 3.00
C ALA A 263 -15.98 -3.51 3.01
N ALA A 264 -15.97 -2.57 2.06
CA ALA A 264 -16.94 -1.47 2.01
C ALA A 264 -18.25 -1.80 1.29
N GLY A 265 -18.40 -3.02 0.77
CA GLY A 265 -19.59 -3.43 0.02
C GLY A 265 -19.89 -2.45 -1.12
N GLU A 266 -21.14 -1.97 -1.21
CA GLU A 266 -21.58 -1.07 -2.28
C GLU A 266 -20.87 0.29 -2.30
N SER A 267 -20.22 0.67 -1.19
CA SER A 267 -19.44 1.91 -1.09
C SER A 267 -18.00 1.76 -1.60
N TRP A 268 -17.61 0.59 -2.12
CA TRP A 268 -16.25 0.34 -2.60
C TRP A 268 -15.73 1.36 -3.63
N PRO A 269 -16.51 1.91 -4.59
CA PRO A 269 -15.94 2.84 -5.57
C PRO A 269 -15.51 4.15 -4.91
N TRP A 270 -16.29 4.62 -3.93
CA TRP A 270 -15.97 5.80 -3.14
C TRP A 270 -14.74 5.55 -2.28
N LEU A 271 -14.65 4.38 -1.64
CA LEU A 271 -13.49 4.05 -0.84
C LEU A 271 -12.24 3.89 -1.69
N LEU A 272 -12.34 3.30 -2.89
CA LEU A 272 -11.24 3.24 -3.84
C LEU A 272 -10.78 4.64 -4.26
N LEU A 273 -11.71 5.55 -4.57
CA LEU A 273 -11.38 6.94 -4.90
C LEU A 273 -10.67 7.65 -3.75
N LEU A 274 -11.21 7.56 -2.53
CA LEU A 274 -10.66 8.21 -1.34
C LEU A 274 -9.31 7.61 -0.91
N ARG A 275 -9.12 6.29 -1.08
CA ARG A 275 -7.88 5.59 -0.71
C ARG A 275 -6.80 5.63 -1.78
N SER A 276 -7.14 5.84 -3.05
CA SER A 276 -6.14 5.86 -4.13
C SER A 276 -4.99 6.85 -3.88
N PRO A 277 -5.23 8.11 -3.43
CA PRO A 277 -4.14 9.02 -3.07
C PRO A 277 -3.29 8.52 -1.90
N VAL A 278 -3.86 7.74 -0.96
CA VAL A 278 -3.18 7.22 0.24
C VAL A 278 -2.03 6.28 -0.12
N ALA A 279 -2.03 5.70 -1.33
CA ALA A 279 -0.88 4.96 -1.84
C ALA A 279 0.43 5.77 -1.76
N PHE A 280 0.38 7.11 -1.91
CA PHE A 280 1.54 7.98 -1.74
C PHE A 280 2.11 7.98 -0.32
N ILE A 281 1.30 7.75 0.71
CA ILE A 281 1.77 7.63 2.10
C ILE A 281 2.68 6.41 2.22
N HIS A 282 2.20 5.23 1.81
CA HIS A 282 3.00 4.00 1.87
C HIS A 282 4.25 4.07 0.99
N VAL A 283 4.11 4.64 -0.21
CA VAL A 283 5.24 4.85 -1.13
C VAL A 283 6.29 5.76 -0.52
N THR A 284 5.86 6.88 0.06
CA THR A 284 6.77 7.86 0.67
C THR A 284 7.47 7.26 1.89
N ALA A 285 6.71 6.69 2.83
CA ALA A 285 7.25 6.08 4.05
C ALA A 285 8.27 4.98 3.71
N THR A 286 7.90 4.06 2.82
CA THR A 286 8.78 2.94 2.43
C THR A 286 10.01 3.42 1.68
N ALA A 287 9.87 4.36 0.74
CA ALA A 287 11.00 4.93 0.01
C ALA A 287 11.94 5.72 0.92
N PHE A 288 11.40 6.46 1.89
CA PHE A 288 12.16 7.18 2.89
C PHE A 288 12.98 6.22 3.77
N ALA A 289 12.35 5.20 4.34
CA ALA A 289 13.04 4.16 5.11
C ALA A 289 14.11 3.42 4.28
N SER A 290 13.82 3.15 2.99
CA SER A 290 14.75 2.52 2.05
C SER A 290 16.01 3.36 1.80
N CYS A 291 15.87 4.68 1.68
CA CYS A 291 17.01 5.61 1.62
C CYS A 291 17.86 5.56 2.91
N GLY A 292 17.22 5.44 4.07
CA GLY A 292 17.90 5.21 5.35
C GLY A 292 18.72 3.93 5.36
N LEU A 293 18.17 2.84 4.80
CA LEU A 293 18.86 1.55 4.69
C LEU A 293 20.08 1.62 3.76
N TYR A 294 20.00 2.38 2.66
CA TYR A 294 21.15 2.67 1.81
C TYR A 294 22.26 3.37 2.61
N HIS A 295 21.91 4.38 3.42
CA HIS A 295 22.90 5.09 4.23
C HIS A 295 23.52 4.21 5.31
N LEU A 296 22.74 3.33 5.95
CA LEU A 296 23.27 2.34 6.87
C LEU A 296 24.32 1.44 6.21
N ARG A 297 24.07 0.99 4.97
CA ARG A 297 24.99 0.10 4.26
C ARG A 297 26.24 0.78 3.72
N THR A 298 26.14 2.05 3.32
CA THR A 298 27.25 2.78 2.68
C THR A 298 28.10 3.57 3.65
N ARG A 299 27.53 4.02 4.77
CA ARG A 299 28.19 4.90 5.74
C ARG A 299 28.12 4.40 7.18
N GLY A 300 27.39 3.32 7.45
CA GLY A 300 27.11 2.86 8.81
C GLY A 300 26.22 3.82 9.61
N GLY A 301 25.99 3.46 10.88
CA GLY A 301 25.49 4.37 11.91
C GLY A 301 23.96 4.43 12.11
N TYR A 302 23.57 5.23 13.12
CA TYR A 302 22.20 5.39 13.63
C TYR A 302 21.22 6.09 12.67
N ARG A 303 21.70 6.58 11.52
CA ARG A 303 20.87 7.36 10.57
C ARG A 303 19.65 6.59 10.09
N PHE A 304 19.75 5.28 9.88
CA PHE A 304 18.61 4.45 9.50
C PHE A 304 17.44 4.56 10.49
N VAL A 305 17.73 4.63 11.79
CA VAL A 305 16.69 4.75 12.82
C VAL A 305 15.85 6.01 12.62
N LEU A 306 16.47 7.14 12.27
CA LEU A 306 15.75 8.39 11.99
C LEU A 306 14.86 8.29 10.76
N TYR A 307 15.33 7.64 9.69
CA TYR A 307 14.51 7.41 8.49
C TYR A 307 13.34 6.46 8.77
N PHE A 308 13.59 5.40 9.56
CA PHE A 308 12.55 4.46 9.95
C PHE A 308 11.50 5.10 10.86
N ILE A 309 11.92 5.82 11.90
CA ILE A 309 11.00 6.58 12.76
C ILE A 309 10.21 7.60 11.93
N GLY A 310 10.85 8.33 11.02
CA GLY A 310 10.15 9.27 10.15
C GLY A 310 9.10 8.59 9.25
N ALA A 311 9.41 7.41 8.71
CA ALA A 311 8.45 6.61 7.93
C ALA A 311 7.24 6.18 8.79
N VAL A 312 7.50 5.67 10.00
CA VAL A 312 6.46 5.29 10.97
C VAL A 312 5.61 6.50 11.36
N VAL A 313 6.21 7.67 11.61
CA VAL A 313 5.49 8.89 11.97
C VAL A 313 4.61 9.38 10.81
N ILE A 314 5.12 9.42 9.57
CA ILE A 314 4.33 9.83 8.40
C ILE A 314 3.08 8.93 8.25
N HIS A 315 3.27 7.63 8.36
CA HIS A 315 2.19 6.65 8.25
C HIS A 315 1.24 6.70 9.47
N GLY A 316 1.79 6.77 10.68
CA GLY A 316 1.03 6.86 11.92
C GLY A 316 0.22 8.14 12.05
N MET A 317 0.72 9.27 11.52
CA MET A 317 -0.07 10.49 11.41
C MET A 317 -1.29 10.27 10.53
N TRP A 318 -1.14 9.64 9.36
CA TRP A 318 -2.28 9.34 8.50
C TRP A 318 -3.31 8.44 9.21
N ASN A 319 -2.87 7.34 9.83
CA ASN A 319 -3.76 6.41 10.50
C ASN A 319 -4.41 7.02 11.75
N GLY A 320 -3.64 7.71 12.59
CA GLY A 320 -4.15 8.35 13.81
C GLY A 320 -5.19 9.43 13.52
N LEU A 321 -4.94 10.28 12.52
CA LEU A 321 -5.91 11.29 12.09
C LEU A 321 -7.18 10.63 11.52
N SER A 322 -7.03 9.58 10.70
CA SER A 322 -8.17 8.84 10.13
C SER A 322 -9.03 8.17 11.21
N VAL A 323 -8.40 7.50 12.18
CA VAL A 323 -9.10 6.89 13.32
C VAL A 323 -9.72 7.94 14.22
N THR A 324 -9.10 9.11 14.39
CA THR A 324 -9.70 10.20 15.15
C THR A 324 -11.00 10.69 14.50
N VAL A 325 -11.00 10.88 13.17
CA VAL A 325 -12.23 11.24 12.43
C VAL A 325 -13.29 10.16 12.61
N MET A 326 -12.92 8.88 12.48
CA MET A 326 -13.83 7.76 12.73
C MET A 326 -14.43 7.80 14.14
N LEU A 327 -13.62 7.93 15.19
CA LEU A 327 -14.08 7.95 16.59
C LEU A 327 -15.00 9.15 16.87
N VAL A 328 -14.66 10.35 16.38
CA VAL A 328 -15.53 11.54 16.50
C VAL A 328 -16.86 11.33 15.76
N SER A 329 -16.82 10.67 14.60
CA SER A 329 -18.01 10.44 13.79
C SER A 329 -18.94 9.36 14.38
N MET A 330 -18.37 8.33 15.02
CA MET A 330 -19.14 7.28 15.72
C MET A 330 -19.92 7.79 16.94
N GLN A 331 -19.49 8.90 17.54
CA GLN A 331 -20.20 9.53 18.65
C GLN A 331 -21.44 10.31 18.19
N ALA A 332 -21.56 10.59 16.89
CA ALA A 332 -22.71 11.29 16.32
C ALA A 332 -23.79 10.29 15.90
N SER A 333 -25.00 10.43 16.43
CA SER A 333 -26.16 9.59 16.04
C SER A 333 -26.70 9.96 14.66
N SER A 334 -26.41 11.17 14.20
CA SER A 334 -26.74 11.68 12.86
C SER A 334 -25.78 12.81 12.46
N ALA A 335 -25.73 13.14 11.17
CA ALA A 335 -24.96 14.30 10.70
C ALA A 335 -25.41 15.63 11.36
N SER A 336 -26.71 15.76 11.68
CA SER A 336 -27.27 16.91 12.37
C SER A 336 -26.96 16.95 13.88
N SER A 337 -26.52 15.83 14.47
CA SER A 337 -26.13 15.74 15.88
C SER A 337 -24.69 16.16 16.15
N ILE A 338 -23.88 16.36 15.10
CA ILE A 338 -22.48 16.79 15.22
C ILE A 338 -22.47 18.24 15.73
N SER A 339 -21.91 18.45 16.93
CA SER A 339 -21.75 19.80 17.47
C SER A 339 -20.86 20.66 16.54
N PRO A 340 -21.06 21.99 16.47
CA PRO A 340 -20.22 22.85 15.63
C PRO A 340 -18.72 22.72 15.91
N LEU A 341 -18.34 22.51 17.19
CA LEU A 341 -16.94 22.29 17.59
C LEU A 341 -16.39 20.97 17.03
N ALA A 342 -17.16 19.88 17.12
CA ALA A 342 -16.78 18.59 16.54
C ALA A 342 -16.68 18.68 15.01
N GLY A 343 -17.60 19.40 14.37
CA GLY A 343 -17.54 19.68 12.93
C GLY A 343 -16.27 20.44 12.54
N LEU A 344 -15.92 21.49 13.28
CA LEU A 344 -14.67 22.25 13.07
C LEU A 344 -13.43 21.36 13.26
N LEU A 345 -13.43 20.49 14.28
CA LEU A 345 -12.35 19.54 14.52
C LEU A 345 -12.19 18.55 13.35
N ILE A 346 -13.28 17.98 12.84
CA ILE A 346 -13.24 17.08 11.66
C ILE A 346 -12.64 17.82 10.46
N VAL A 347 -13.09 19.05 10.18
CA VAL A 347 -12.55 19.86 9.08
C VAL A 347 -11.05 20.12 9.25
N ALA A 348 -10.61 20.47 10.46
CA ALA A 348 -9.20 20.67 10.76
C ALA A 348 -8.36 19.39 10.55
N ILE A 349 -8.88 18.23 10.97
CA ILE A 349 -8.21 16.94 10.76
C ILE A 349 -8.13 16.60 9.27
N VAL A 350 -9.20 16.80 8.51
CA VAL A 350 -9.22 16.57 7.06
C VAL A 350 -8.22 17.49 6.35
N ALA A 351 -8.12 18.76 6.74
CA ALA A 351 -7.12 19.67 6.21
C ALA A 351 -5.69 19.19 6.51
N LEU A 352 -5.45 18.65 7.71
CA LEU A 352 -4.15 18.08 8.09
C LEU A 352 -3.83 16.80 7.31
N LEU A 353 -4.80 15.91 7.10
CA LEU A 353 -4.67 14.74 6.22
C LEU A 353 -4.28 15.14 4.79
N ALA A 354 -4.96 16.15 4.25
CA ALA A 354 -4.66 16.69 2.92
C ALA A 354 -3.25 17.28 2.85
N LEU A 355 -2.79 17.96 3.90
CA LEU A 355 -1.44 18.50 4.00
C LEU A 355 -0.39 17.38 4.04
N VAL A 356 -0.57 16.35 4.88
CA VAL A 356 0.32 15.19 4.96
C VAL A 356 0.43 14.49 3.61
N LEU A 357 -0.71 14.25 2.96
CA LEU A 357 -0.77 13.62 1.65
C LEU A 357 -0.05 14.46 0.58
N THR A 358 -0.33 15.77 0.52
CA THR A 358 0.32 16.68 -0.43
C THR A 358 1.83 16.73 -0.20
N GLY A 359 2.26 16.75 1.07
CA GLY A 359 3.67 16.66 1.44
C GLY A 359 4.33 15.37 0.95
N CYS A 360 3.66 14.23 1.08
CA CYS A 360 4.14 12.94 0.58
C CYS A 360 4.27 12.90 -0.95
N ILE A 361 3.26 13.41 -1.66
CA ILE A 361 3.27 13.53 -3.12
C ILE A 361 4.45 14.41 -3.56
N ALA A 362 4.56 15.61 -2.99
CA ALA A 362 5.62 16.57 -3.31
C ALA A 362 7.00 15.97 -3.02
N TRP A 363 7.19 15.37 -1.83
CA TRP A 363 8.44 14.75 -1.44
C TRP A 363 8.85 13.62 -2.39
N THR A 364 7.91 12.73 -2.73
CA THR A 364 8.16 11.62 -3.66
C THR A 364 8.60 12.14 -5.03
N ILE A 365 7.89 13.12 -5.60
CA ILE A 365 8.21 13.71 -6.91
C ILE A 365 9.56 14.41 -6.89
N LEU A 366 9.81 15.26 -5.89
CA LEU A 366 11.03 16.05 -5.81
C LEU A 366 12.26 15.15 -5.56
N THR A 367 12.12 14.14 -4.69
CA THR A 367 13.18 13.18 -4.39
C THR A 367 13.50 12.31 -5.60
N ALA A 368 12.48 11.77 -6.26
CA ALA A 368 12.65 11.00 -7.49
C ALA A 368 13.34 11.82 -8.60
N ARG A 369 12.95 13.09 -8.77
CA ARG A 369 13.60 14.02 -9.70
C ARG A 369 15.07 14.27 -9.35
N ARG A 370 15.36 14.57 -8.09
CA ARG A 370 16.72 14.85 -7.60
C ARG A 370 17.62 13.63 -7.77
N LEU A 371 17.19 12.47 -7.26
CA LEU A 371 17.96 11.24 -7.29
C LEU A 371 18.13 10.71 -8.72
N GLY A 372 17.08 10.76 -9.54
CA GLY A 372 17.17 10.32 -10.93
C GLY A 372 18.13 11.15 -11.78
N ARG A 373 18.18 12.48 -11.57
CA ARG A 373 19.17 13.36 -12.22
C ARG A 373 20.60 13.09 -11.76
N ALA A 374 20.80 12.84 -10.47
CA ALA A 374 22.12 12.50 -9.93
C ALA A 374 22.63 11.17 -10.51
N GLU A 375 21.74 10.19 -10.64
CA GLU A 375 22.04 8.91 -11.30
C GLU A 375 22.43 9.12 -12.77
N ALA A 376 21.66 9.95 -13.50
CA ALA A 376 21.93 10.27 -14.90
C ALA A 376 23.33 10.88 -15.11
N ALA A 377 23.71 11.83 -14.26
CA ALA A 377 25.02 12.46 -14.30
C ALA A 377 26.13 11.44 -14.03
N THR A 378 25.95 10.54 -13.06
CA THR A 378 26.92 9.49 -12.72
C THR A 378 27.16 8.55 -13.91
N VAL A 379 26.09 8.11 -14.58
CA VAL A 379 26.18 7.25 -15.77
C VAL A 379 26.88 7.97 -16.92
N HIS A 380 26.57 9.24 -17.15
CA HIS A 380 27.22 10.05 -18.19
C HIS A 380 28.73 10.20 -17.93
N HIS A 381 29.13 10.53 -16.71
CA HIS A 381 30.55 10.65 -16.35
C HIS A 381 31.29 9.32 -16.49
N ALA A 382 30.67 8.19 -16.12
CA ALA A 382 31.26 6.88 -16.31
C ALA A 382 31.46 6.53 -17.80
N ALA A 383 30.50 6.87 -18.66
CA ALA A 383 30.60 6.63 -20.11
C ALA A 383 31.70 7.48 -20.77
N VAL A 384 31.85 8.75 -20.35
CA VAL A 384 32.93 9.62 -20.83
C VAL A 384 34.30 9.11 -20.37
N ALA A 385 34.42 8.66 -19.11
CA ALA A 385 35.68 8.18 -18.54
C ALA A 385 36.19 6.89 -19.21
N THR A 386 35.31 6.02 -19.71
CA THR A 386 35.70 4.77 -20.37
C THR A 386 36.04 4.92 -21.85
N GLY A 387 36.13 6.15 -22.36
CA GLY A 387 36.50 6.42 -23.77
C GLY A 387 35.51 5.86 -24.78
N HIS A 388 34.35 5.36 -24.34
CA HIS A 388 33.25 5.01 -25.20
C HIS A 388 32.62 6.32 -25.65
N SER A 389 33.16 6.88 -26.72
CA SER A 389 32.54 8.02 -27.37
C SER A 389 31.10 7.62 -27.67
N VAL A 390 30.16 8.30 -27.02
CA VAL A 390 28.72 8.09 -27.21
C VAL A 390 28.34 8.74 -28.55
N VAL A 391 29.02 8.34 -29.63
CA VAL A 391 28.75 8.74 -30.99
C VAL A 391 27.63 7.83 -31.46
N GLY A 392 26.39 8.18 -31.09
CA GLY A 392 25.22 7.42 -31.53
C GLY A 392 23.92 7.63 -30.76
N ILE A 393 23.91 8.28 -29.60
CA ILE A 393 22.64 8.69 -28.98
C ILE A 393 22.23 9.99 -29.66
N SER A 394 21.49 9.86 -30.76
CA SER A 394 20.75 10.98 -31.33
C SER A 394 19.93 11.61 -30.21
N THR A 395 20.18 12.90 -29.98
CA THR A 395 19.32 13.78 -29.21
C THR A 395 17.96 13.83 -29.91
N VAL A 396 17.10 12.85 -29.63
CA VAL A 396 15.71 12.88 -30.07
C VAL A 396 15.03 14.04 -29.34
N GLY A 397 14.92 15.16 -30.05
CA GLY A 397 13.81 16.10 -29.98
C GLY A 397 13.46 16.64 -28.59
N PHE A 398 14.33 17.45 -28.02
CA PHE A 398 13.89 18.58 -27.19
C PHE A 398 14.20 19.87 -27.97
N GLU A 399 13.68 19.98 -29.20
CA GLU A 399 13.60 21.27 -29.88
C GLU A 399 12.64 22.14 -29.09
N ARG A 400 13.22 23.12 -28.37
CA ARG A 400 12.51 24.29 -27.86
C ARG A 400 11.79 24.96 -29.03
N SER A 401 10.47 24.82 -29.05
CA SER A 401 9.58 25.77 -29.69
C SER A 401 9.63 27.09 -28.91
N GLU A 402 10.69 27.86 -29.06
CA GLU A 402 10.74 29.28 -28.69
C GLU A 402 11.21 30.08 -29.90
N ALA A 403 10.51 31.20 -30.14
CA ALA A 403 10.77 32.23 -31.14
C ALA A 403 10.32 31.93 -32.59
N ARG A 404 9.02 32.04 -32.86
CA ARG A 404 8.59 32.81 -34.05
C ARG A 404 8.28 34.22 -33.59
N GLY A 405 9.16 35.14 -33.99
CA GLY A 405 9.01 36.56 -33.76
C GLY A 405 7.75 37.10 -34.44
N ILE A 406 7.04 37.94 -33.69
CA ILE A 406 6.17 38.96 -34.23
C ILE A 406 7.07 40.19 -34.37
N SER A 407 7.25 40.66 -35.60
CA SER A 407 7.74 42.00 -35.91
C SER A 407 6.63 42.75 -36.68
N PRO A 408 6.57 44.08 -36.54
CA PRO A 408 5.34 44.89 -36.55
C PRO A 408 4.60 45.00 -37.88
#